data_AF-V8PC28-F1
#
_entry.id   AF-V8PC28-F1
#
_cell.length_a   1.000
_cell.length_b   1.000
_cell.length_c   1.000
_cell.angle_alpha   90.00
_cell.angle_beta   90.00
_cell.angle_gamma   90.00
#
_symmetry.space_group_name_H-M   'P 1'
#
loop_
_entity.id
_entity.type
_entity.pdbx_description
1 polymer ?
#
loop_
_entity_poly.entity_id
_entity_poly.type
_entity_poly.pdbx_seq_one_letter_code
_entity_poly.pdbx_strand_id
1 'polypeptide(L)'
;MTSLYLKKLLDVAGRKEVNSITRYIASFRMQPEKNTAIAQIWQKTIHDKKGCSSRAFCTKVIKEKTKKKNAKETFESVGRRIPYNKIQLIDENGEDMGEMHRINVLRIMDERGMNLVLLSEKTDPPKYGLMTGKQIYEERLKIRDEKASPKAGLVQQKIIKMSTVTEQHDFSTKVKQIQEWIDKKHHVKIMLRQKTISDGPEKMLTFFDKILDTMREKATYHSMPSIAAEGRSTCILRHLSKKEIQKLNLVEKNKDTQKENGSNITDSDVTKQ
;
A
#
# COMPACT_ATOMS: atom_id res chain seq x y z
N MET A 1 -78.35 1.82 -17.06
CA MET A 1 -77.53 2.50 -16.03
C MET A 1 -76.58 1.53 -15.31
N THR A 2 -75.84 0.69 -16.04
CA THR A 2 -74.81 -0.22 -15.46
C THR A 2 -73.78 -0.69 -16.51
N SER A 3 -73.64 -0.01 -17.66
CA SER A 3 -72.77 -0.46 -18.77
C SER A 3 -71.63 0.51 -19.11
N LEU A 4 -71.52 1.66 -18.44
CA LEU A 4 -70.53 2.71 -18.76
C LEU A 4 -69.47 2.92 -17.65
N TYR A 5 -69.57 2.21 -16.53
CA TYR A 5 -68.63 2.36 -15.42
C TYR A 5 -67.49 1.32 -15.38
N LEU A 6 -67.57 0.26 -16.18
CA LEU A 6 -66.54 -0.79 -16.23
C LEU A 6 -65.50 -0.62 -17.35
N LYS A 7 -65.74 0.27 -18.33
CA LYS A 7 -64.76 0.59 -19.40
C LYS A 7 -63.76 1.69 -19.04
N LYS A 8 -63.94 2.41 -17.92
CA LYS A 8 -63.01 3.47 -17.46
C LYS A 8 -61.98 2.99 -16.43
N LEU A 9 -62.11 1.77 -15.91
CA LEU A 9 -61.15 1.17 -14.97
C LEU A 9 -60.14 0.20 -15.61
N LEU A 10 -60.24 -0.06 -16.93
CA LEU A 10 -59.30 -0.93 -17.64
C LEU A 10 -58.24 -0.18 -18.48
N ASP A 11 -58.25 1.15 -18.52
CA ASP A 11 -57.37 1.94 -19.42
C ASP A 11 -56.24 2.71 -18.69
N VAL A 12 -55.96 2.35 -17.44
CA VAL A 12 -54.85 2.93 -16.63
C VAL A 12 -53.78 1.89 -16.26
N ALA A 13 -53.97 0.61 -16.61
CA ALA A 13 -53.06 -0.49 -16.23
C ALA A 13 -52.25 -1.09 -17.41
N GLY A 14 -52.08 -0.36 -18.52
CA GLY A 14 -51.44 -0.88 -19.75
C GLY A 14 -50.32 -0.03 -20.35
N ARG A 15 -49.64 0.83 -19.57
CA ARG A 15 -48.61 1.76 -20.09
C ARG A 15 -47.27 1.77 -19.35
N LYS A 16 -46.87 0.67 -18.69
CA LYS A 16 -45.57 0.59 -17.98
C LYS A 16 -44.71 -0.67 -18.15
N GLU A 17 -45.05 -1.63 -19.03
CA GLU A 17 -44.27 -2.89 -19.13
C GLU A 17 -43.58 -3.17 -20.47
N VAL A 18 -43.65 -2.28 -21.46
CA VAL A 18 -42.96 -2.45 -22.76
C VAL A 18 -41.68 -1.60 -22.93
N ASN A 19 -41.16 -1.01 -21.84
CA ASN A 19 -39.96 -0.15 -21.88
C ASN A 19 -38.80 -0.59 -20.96
N SER A 20 -38.84 -1.82 -20.42
CA SER A 20 -37.73 -2.44 -19.68
C SER A 20 -37.05 -3.61 -20.41
N ILE A 21 -37.72 -4.24 -21.38
CA ILE A 21 -37.19 -5.41 -22.13
C ILE A 21 -36.38 -4.96 -23.37
N THR A 22 -36.69 -3.81 -23.96
CA THR A 22 -35.99 -3.23 -25.14
C THR A 22 -34.64 -2.59 -24.82
N ARG A 23 -34.22 -2.53 -23.55
CA ARG A 23 -32.88 -2.06 -23.15
C ARG A 23 -31.89 -3.19 -22.84
N TYR A 24 -32.35 -4.43 -22.76
CA TYR A 24 -31.52 -5.58 -22.39
C TYR A 24 -30.96 -6.37 -23.59
N ILE A 25 -31.58 -6.26 -24.77
CA ILE A 25 -31.19 -7.01 -25.99
C ILE A 25 -30.17 -6.24 -26.86
N ALA A 26 -29.90 -4.96 -26.57
CA ALA A 26 -28.94 -4.14 -27.31
C ALA A 26 -27.45 -4.37 -26.95
N SER A 27 -27.14 -5.29 -26.02
CA SER A 27 -25.77 -5.64 -25.63
C SER A 27 -25.21 -6.91 -26.30
N PHE A 28 -26.00 -7.58 -27.15
CA PHE A 28 -25.58 -8.80 -27.87
C PHE A 28 -25.56 -8.56 -29.38
N ARG A 29 -24.63 -7.71 -29.85
CA ARG A 29 -24.29 -7.63 -31.28
C ARG A 29 -22.88 -8.19 -31.50
N MET A 30 -22.82 -9.51 -31.62
CA MET A 30 -21.75 -10.20 -32.33
C MET A 30 -21.74 -9.71 -33.78
N GLN A 31 -20.55 -9.38 -34.30
CA GLN A 31 -20.33 -9.23 -35.73
C GLN A 31 -19.32 -10.29 -36.19
N PRO A 32 -19.47 -10.79 -37.42
CA PRO A 32 -19.05 -12.13 -37.84
C PRO A 32 -17.62 -12.18 -38.38
N GLU A 33 -17.12 -13.41 -38.40
CA GLU A 33 -15.93 -13.85 -39.13
C GLU A 33 -16.02 -13.51 -40.63
N LYS A 34 -14.90 -13.05 -41.19
CA LYS A 34 -14.65 -13.12 -42.64
C LYS A 34 -13.27 -13.73 -42.85
N ASN A 35 -13.30 -15.00 -43.22
CA ASN A 35 -12.20 -15.75 -43.80
C ASN A 35 -11.95 -15.33 -45.26
N THR A 36 -10.75 -15.67 -45.73
CA THR A 36 -10.24 -15.72 -47.12
C THR A 36 -9.47 -14.47 -47.60
N ALA A 37 -8.38 -14.54 -48.35
CA ALA A 37 -7.11 -15.28 -48.35
C ALA A 37 -6.34 -14.79 -49.62
N ILE A 38 -5.02 -14.61 -49.48
CA ILE A 38 -3.96 -14.69 -50.51
C ILE A 38 -3.94 -13.64 -51.65
N ALA A 39 -2.87 -12.83 -51.66
CA ALA A 39 -2.08 -12.36 -52.82
C ALA A 39 -1.03 -11.34 -52.30
N GLN A 40 0.27 -11.33 -52.60
CA GLN A 40 1.19 -12.22 -53.31
C GLN A 40 2.60 -11.94 -52.78
N ILE A 41 3.44 -12.98 -52.88
CA ILE A 41 4.89 -12.99 -52.73
C ILE A 41 5.53 -12.14 -53.83
N TRP A 42 6.50 -11.26 -53.51
CA TRP A 42 7.71 -11.06 -54.33
C TRP A 42 8.89 -10.66 -53.45
N GLN A 43 10.01 -11.29 -53.77
CA GLN A 43 11.28 -11.31 -53.07
C GLN A 43 11.99 -9.95 -53.06
N LYS A 44 12.73 -9.68 -51.98
CA LYS A 44 14.10 -9.18 -52.13
C LYS A 44 14.98 -9.61 -50.97
N THR A 45 15.77 -10.64 -51.23
CA THR A 45 17.02 -10.95 -50.54
C THR A 45 17.97 -9.76 -50.66
N ILE A 46 18.45 -9.25 -49.53
CA ILE A 46 19.79 -8.66 -49.44
C ILE A 46 20.44 -9.26 -48.19
N HIS A 47 21.35 -10.20 -48.43
CA HIS A 47 22.42 -10.49 -47.50
C HIS A 47 23.32 -9.26 -47.44
N ASP A 48 23.63 -8.76 -46.24
CA ASP A 48 25.00 -8.35 -45.98
C ASP A 48 25.38 -8.35 -44.49
N LYS A 49 26.43 -9.16 -44.26
CA LYS A 49 27.53 -9.12 -43.29
C LYS A 49 27.35 -8.52 -41.89
N LYS A 50 27.67 -9.42 -40.96
CA LYS A 50 28.17 -9.24 -39.58
C LYS A 50 28.94 -7.93 -39.36
N GLY A 51 28.50 -7.17 -38.37
CA GLY A 51 29.26 -6.15 -37.67
C GLY A 51 28.85 -6.16 -36.21
N CYS A 52 29.57 -6.94 -35.40
CA CYS A 52 29.47 -6.90 -33.95
C CYS A 52 29.96 -5.53 -33.47
N SER A 53 29.05 -4.72 -32.90
CA SER A 53 29.43 -3.59 -32.06
C SER A 53 28.81 -3.85 -30.70
N SER A 54 29.68 -4.08 -29.73
CA SER A 54 29.40 -4.16 -28.30
C SER A 54 28.71 -2.88 -27.84
N ARG A 55 27.39 -2.84 -27.96
CA ARG A 55 26.58 -1.78 -27.35
C ARG A 55 26.52 -2.08 -25.87
N ALA A 56 27.38 -1.40 -25.11
CA ALA A 56 27.39 -1.44 -23.66
C ALA A 56 25.96 -1.37 -23.12
N PHE A 57 25.56 -2.38 -22.35
CA PHE A 57 24.34 -2.35 -21.55
C PHE A 57 24.50 -1.24 -20.50
N CYS A 58 24.25 0.00 -20.92
CA CYS A 58 24.03 1.09 -19.98
C CYS A 58 22.70 0.79 -19.30
N THR A 59 22.76 0.24 -18.09
CA THR A 59 21.61 0.19 -17.18
C THR A 59 21.24 1.62 -16.81
N LYS A 60 20.55 2.32 -17.72
CA LYS A 60 19.72 3.45 -17.33
C LYS A 60 18.63 2.86 -16.45
N VAL A 61 18.83 2.98 -15.15
CA VAL A 61 17.74 2.90 -14.18
C VAL A 61 16.72 3.94 -14.62
N ILE A 62 15.69 3.50 -15.33
CA ILE A 62 14.51 4.30 -15.62
C ILE A 62 13.88 4.53 -14.26
N LYS A 63 14.22 5.65 -13.63
CA LYS A 63 13.53 6.16 -12.46
C LYS A 63 12.16 6.59 -12.96
N GLU A 64 11.21 5.66 -12.95
CA GLU A 64 9.81 5.96 -13.20
C GLU A 64 9.40 7.05 -12.20
N LYS A 65 9.19 8.27 -12.71
CA LYS A 65 8.66 9.39 -11.96
C LYS A 65 7.20 9.03 -11.62
N THR A 66 6.99 8.43 -10.46
CA THR A 66 5.64 8.25 -9.91
C THR A 66 4.99 9.62 -9.78
N LYS A 67 3.77 9.76 -10.33
CA LYS A 67 2.95 10.98 -10.26
C LYS A 67 2.93 11.51 -8.82
N LYS A 68 3.55 12.67 -8.59
CA LYS A 68 3.51 13.39 -7.31
C LYS A 68 2.03 13.69 -7.01
N LYS A 69 1.45 13.00 -6.03
CA LYS A 69 0.10 13.31 -5.53
C LYS A 69 0.12 14.77 -5.03
N ASN A 70 -0.93 15.53 -5.35
CA ASN A 70 -1.03 16.97 -5.17
C ASN A 70 -0.51 17.44 -3.80
N ALA A 71 0.51 18.30 -3.80
CA ALA A 71 1.11 18.89 -2.60
C ALA A 71 0.21 20.00 -2.04
N LYS A 72 -0.97 19.64 -1.51
CA LYS A 72 -1.98 20.58 -1.00
C LYS A 72 -1.99 20.70 0.53
N GLU A 73 -0.90 20.31 1.20
CA GLU A 73 -0.78 20.31 2.67
C GLU A 73 0.27 21.31 3.16
N THR A 74 0.25 22.53 2.64
CA THR A 74 0.94 23.66 3.26
C THR A 74 -0.07 24.51 4.02
N PHE A 75 0.23 24.75 5.30
CA PHE A 75 -0.59 25.55 6.20
C PHE A 75 -0.44 27.03 5.81
N GLU A 76 -1.38 27.55 5.02
CA GLU A 76 -1.28 28.88 4.41
C GLU A 76 -2.56 29.70 4.61
N SER A 77 -2.41 31.02 4.54
CA SER A 77 -3.55 31.93 4.50
C SER A 77 -4.27 31.74 3.17
N VAL A 78 -5.59 31.53 3.24
CA VAL A 78 -6.46 31.34 2.06
C VAL A 78 -6.74 32.69 1.38
N GLY A 79 -6.63 33.78 2.12
CA GLY A 79 -7.01 35.12 1.68
C GLY A 79 -8.53 35.24 1.47
N ARG A 80 -8.93 36.06 0.50
CA ARG A 80 -10.35 36.41 0.26
C ARG A 80 -11.12 35.42 -0.62
N ARG A 81 -10.43 34.52 -1.33
CA ARG A 81 -11.06 33.63 -2.31
C ARG A 81 -11.48 32.32 -1.65
N ILE A 82 -12.65 32.32 -1.02
CA ILE A 82 -13.21 31.16 -0.35
C ILE A 82 -14.24 30.46 -1.27
N PRO A 83 -14.09 29.16 -1.58
CA PRO A 83 -15.00 28.47 -2.50
C PRO A 83 -16.35 28.08 -1.85
N TYR A 84 -16.44 28.09 -0.52
CA TYR A 84 -17.61 27.65 0.23
C TYR A 84 -18.46 28.84 0.73
N ASN A 85 -19.77 28.64 0.78
CA ASN A 85 -20.72 29.67 1.26
C ASN A 85 -20.91 29.62 2.79
N LYS A 86 -20.96 28.42 3.36
CA LYS A 86 -21.11 28.15 4.79
C LYS A 86 -19.79 27.65 5.35
N ILE A 87 -19.38 28.20 6.48
CA ILE A 87 -18.06 27.97 7.08
C ILE A 87 -18.24 27.89 8.59
N GLN A 88 -17.58 26.93 9.23
CA GLN A 88 -17.40 26.96 10.68
C GLN A 88 -16.17 27.81 11.01
N LEU A 89 -16.36 28.89 11.77
CA LEU A 89 -15.28 29.84 12.09
C LEU A 89 -14.76 29.64 13.52
N ILE A 90 -13.44 29.53 13.66
CA ILE A 90 -12.74 29.48 14.94
C ILE A 90 -11.94 30.77 15.12
N ASP A 91 -12.00 31.35 16.31
CA ASP A 91 -11.28 32.55 16.68
C ASP A 91 -9.81 32.28 17.01
N GLU A 92 -9.00 33.34 17.15
CA GLU A 92 -7.58 33.28 17.50
C GLU A 92 -7.33 32.64 18.88
N ASN A 93 -8.29 32.77 19.80
CA ASN A 93 -8.25 32.17 21.13
C ASN A 93 -8.68 30.69 21.14
N GLY A 94 -9.10 30.16 19.99
CA GLY A 94 -9.65 28.80 19.87
C GLY A 94 -11.13 28.68 20.22
N GLU A 95 -11.82 29.81 20.43
CA GLU A 95 -13.28 29.83 20.63
C GLU A 95 -14.01 29.59 19.30
N ASP A 96 -15.04 28.75 19.33
CA ASP A 96 -15.86 28.46 18.15
C ASP A 96 -16.95 29.52 17.99
N MET A 97 -16.89 30.29 16.90
CA MET A 97 -17.88 31.34 16.59
C MET A 97 -19.13 30.78 15.88
N GLY A 98 -19.15 29.48 15.58
CA GLY A 98 -20.28 28.82 14.95
C GLY A 98 -20.23 28.81 13.42
N GLU A 99 -21.33 28.36 12.82
CA GLU A 99 -21.53 28.39 11.37
C GLU A 99 -21.88 29.81 10.92
N MET A 100 -21.09 30.34 9.99
CA MET A 100 -21.29 31.66 9.41
C MET A 100 -21.26 31.61 7.88
N HIS A 101 -21.94 32.58 7.27
CA HIS A 101 -21.82 32.79 5.83
C HIS A 101 -20.48 33.45 5.48
N ARG A 102 -19.90 33.11 4.33
CA ARG A 102 -18.58 33.61 3.86
C ARG A 102 -18.42 35.13 3.96
N ILE A 103 -19.50 35.89 3.74
CA ILE A 103 -19.48 37.35 3.75
C ILE A 103 -19.21 37.87 5.17
N ASN A 104 -19.85 37.26 6.18
CA ASN A 104 -19.67 37.65 7.58
C ASN A 104 -18.25 37.31 8.05
N VAL A 105 -17.72 36.16 7.61
CA VAL A 105 -16.34 35.76 7.89
C VAL A 105 -15.33 36.77 7.33
N LEU A 106 -15.50 37.19 6.07
CA LEU A 106 -14.64 38.19 5.45
C LEU A 106 -14.73 39.54 6.17
N ARG A 107 -15.93 39.94 6.61
CA ARG A 107 -16.12 41.15 7.41
C ARG A 107 -15.35 41.10 8.72
N ILE A 108 -15.46 40.00 9.47
CA ILE A 108 -14.71 39.83 10.74
C ILE A 108 -13.21 39.83 10.49
N MET A 109 -12.76 39.19 9.40
CA MET A 109 -11.37 39.18 8.99
C MET A 109 -10.83 40.60 8.73
N ASP A 110 -11.60 41.44 8.03
CA ASP A 110 -11.23 42.84 7.75
C ASP A 110 -11.33 43.71 9.02
N GLU A 111 -12.34 43.52 9.87
CA GLU A 111 -12.53 44.25 11.14
C GLU A 111 -11.38 44.02 12.12
N ARG A 112 -10.87 42.79 12.18
CA ARG A 112 -9.77 42.40 13.08
C ARG A 112 -8.39 42.45 12.42
N GLY A 113 -8.31 42.68 11.11
CA GLY A 113 -7.05 42.70 10.36
C GLY A 113 -6.29 41.38 10.38
N MET A 114 -6.99 40.25 10.50
CA MET A 114 -6.41 38.91 10.65
C MET A 114 -6.39 38.12 9.33
N ASN A 115 -5.70 36.99 9.32
CA ASN A 115 -5.69 36.07 8.18
C ASN A 115 -6.62 34.89 8.42
N LEU A 116 -7.36 34.51 7.37
CA LEU A 116 -8.17 33.30 7.37
C LEU A 116 -7.34 32.09 6.93
N VAL A 117 -7.30 31.05 7.75
CA VAL A 117 -6.57 29.82 7.51
C VAL A 117 -7.53 28.64 7.47
N LEU A 118 -7.32 27.73 6.54
CA LEU A 118 -8.09 26.49 6.44
C LEU A 118 -7.53 25.44 7.40
N LEU A 119 -8.34 25.01 8.36
CA LEU A 119 -7.95 23.98 9.33
C LEU A 119 -8.35 22.58 8.84
N SER A 120 -9.58 22.41 8.36
CA SER A 120 -10.07 21.13 7.84
C SER A 120 -11.14 21.30 6.78
N GLU A 121 -10.89 20.73 5.59
CA GLU A 121 -11.89 20.61 4.50
C GLU A 121 -12.78 19.37 4.65
N LYS A 122 -12.48 18.46 5.59
CA LYS A 122 -13.16 17.15 5.68
C LYS A 122 -14.54 17.24 6.33
N THR A 123 -14.81 18.32 7.05
CA THR A 123 -16.08 18.55 7.74
C THR A 123 -17.02 19.35 6.86
N ASP A 124 -18.31 19.08 6.94
CA ASP A 124 -19.37 19.88 6.31
C ASP A 124 -20.20 20.54 7.42
N PRO A 125 -20.10 21.85 7.66
CA PRO A 125 -19.31 22.84 6.91
C PRO A 125 -17.79 22.79 7.18
N PRO A 126 -16.95 23.27 6.24
CA PRO A 126 -15.49 23.30 6.39
C PRO A 126 -15.05 24.25 7.50
N LYS A 127 -13.99 23.86 8.22
CA LYS A 127 -13.47 24.59 9.38
C LYS A 127 -12.35 25.55 8.98
N TYR A 128 -12.55 26.82 9.30
CA TYR A 128 -11.58 27.89 9.11
C TYR A 128 -11.25 28.55 10.45
N GLY A 129 -10.00 28.98 10.62
CA GLY A 129 -9.53 29.69 11.80
C GLY A 129 -9.03 31.09 11.44
N LEU A 130 -9.28 32.06 12.31
CA LEU A 130 -8.63 33.38 12.27
C LEU A 130 -7.29 33.28 12.98
N MET A 131 -6.23 33.70 12.30
CA MET A 131 -4.87 33.65 12.84
C MET A 131 -4.06 34.87 12.44
N THR A 132 -3.14 35.26 13.32
CA THR A 132 -2.12 36.26 13.02
C THR A 132 -0.98 35.64 12.19
N GLY A 133 -0.30 36.44 11.37
CA GLY A 133 0.83 35.96 10.54
C GLY A 133 1.95 35.26 11.34
N LYS A 134 2.18 35.69 12.59
CA LYS A 134 3.12 35.05 13.53
C LYS A 134 2.67 33.63 13.91
N GLN A 135 1.39 33.45 14.27
CA GLN A 135 0.84 32.13 14.60
C GLN A 135 0.92 31.18 13.39
N ILE A 136 0.64 31.68 12.18
CA ILE A 136 0.80 30.89 10.95
C ILE A 136 2.24 30.42 10.77
N TYR A 137 3.22 31.30 11.02
CA TYR A 137 4.63 30.94 10.94
C TYR A 137 5.04 29.89 11.98
N GLU A 138 4.63 30.07 13.23
CA GLU A 138 4.88 29.11 14.31
C GLU A 138 4.28 27.73 13.99
N GLU A 139 3.04 27.70 13.51
CA GLU A 139 2.37 26.45 13.15
C GLU A 139 3.04 25.79 11.93
N ARG A 140 3.47 26.57 10.94
CA ARG A 140 4.30 26.06 9.83
C ARG A 140 5.60 25.45 10.31
N LEU A 141 6.26 26.07 11.29
CA LEU A 141 7.50 25.55 11.86
C LEU A 141 7.25 24.24 12.59
N LYS A 142 6.22 24.16 13.44
CA LYS A 142 5.80 22.90 14.08
C LYS A 142 5.50 21.80 13.06
N ILE A 143 4.72 22.10 12.02
CA ILE A 143 4.40 21.13 10.95
C ILE A 143 5.68 20.68 10.22
N ARG A 144 6.64 21.59 10.00
CA ARG A 144 7.93 21.25 9.40
C ARG A 144 8.73 20.34 10.31
N ASP A 145 8.82 20.65 11.59
CA ASP A 145 9.58 19.88 12.57
C ASP A 145 8.95 18.49 12.77
N GLU A 146 7.62 18.41 12.78
CA GLU A 146 6.90 17.13 12.77
C GLU A 146 7.16 16.32 11.49
N LYS A 147 7.20 16.97 10.32
CA LYS A 147 7.51 16.30 9.05
C LYS A 147 8.98 15.87 8.96
N ALA A 148 9.88 16.63 9.59
CA ALA A 148 11.31 16.32 9.69
C ALA A 148 11.56 15.22 10.73
N SER A 149 10.76 15.17 11.80
CA SER A 149 10.75 14.06 12.72
C SER A 149 10.39 12.78 11.94
N PRO A 150 11.13 11.68 12.13
CA PRO A 150 10.85 10.45 11.42
C PRO A 150 9.54 9.85 11.94
N LYS A 151 8.40 10.35 11.44
CA LYS A 151 7.10 9.68 11.59
C LYS A 151 7.30 8.26 11.11
N ALA A 152 6.86 7.28 11.90
CA ALA A 152 6.97 5.86 11.56
C ALA A 152 6.54 5.67 10.11
N GLY A 153 7.52 5.45 9.22
CA GLY A 153 7.29 5.50 7.78
C GLY A 153 6.16 4.56 7.39
N LEU A 154 5.39 4.96 6.38
CA LEU A 154 4.32 4.10 5.85
C LEU A 154 4.91 2.73 5.54
N VAL A 155 4.50 1.70 6.29
CA VAL A 155 5.02 0.34 6.12
C VAL A 155 4.55 -0.17 4.76
N GLN A 156 5.43 -0.14 3.78
CA GLN A 156 5.15 -0.65 2.45
C GLN A 156 5.22 -2.18 2.47
N GLN A 157 4.27 -2.82 1.78
CA GLN A 157 4.35 -4.24 1.50
C GLN A 157 5.16 -4.47 0.22
N LYS A 158 6.30 -5.16 0.32
CA LYS A 158 7.11 -5.58 -0.81
C LYS A 158 6.82 -7.05 -1.13
N ILE A 159 6.77 -7.40 -2.41
CA ILE A 159 6.46 -8.76 -2.85
C ILE A 159 7.72 -9.39 -3.45
N ILE A 160 8.11 -10.56 -2.97
CA ILE A 160 9.15 -11.41 -3.55
C ILE A 160 8.51 -12.69 -4.06
N LYS A 161 8.88 -13.09 -5.27
CA LYS A 161 8.44 -14.34 -5.90
C LYS A 161 9.63 -15.30 -5.95
N MET A 162 9.42 -16.52 -5.47
CA MET A 162 10.43 -17.57 -5.36
C MET A 162 9.84 -18.90 -5.81
N SER A 163 10.71 -19.83 -6.22
CA SER A 163 10.29 -21.20 -6.54
C SER A 163 10.87 -22.18 -5.52
N THR A 164 10.22 -23.33 -5.31
CA THR A 164 10.75 -24.36 -4.38
C THR A 164 12.06 -24.97 -4.90
N VAL A 165 12.19 -25.11 -6.22
CA VAL A 165 13.41 -25.60 -6.89
C VAL A 165 14.28 -24.40 -7.25
N THR A 166 14.95 -23.82 -6.26
CA THR A 166 15.86 -22.68 -6.43
C THR A 166 17.29 -23.09 -6.10
N GLU A 167 18.25 -22.57 -6.87
CA GLU A 167 19.68 -22.78 -6.63
C GLU A 167 20.13 -22.03 -5.37
N GLN A 168 21.14 -22.55 -4.68
CA GLN A 168 21.64 -21.99 -3.42
C GLN A 168 22.10 -20.52 -3.57
N HIS A 169 22.70 -20.15 -4.70
CA HIS A 169 23.14 -18.77 -4.95
C HIS A 169 21.95 -17.79 -5.05
N ASP A 170 20.93 -18.10 -5.85
CA ASP A 170 19.73 -17.26 -5.98
C ASP A 170 18.96 -17.18 -4.65
N PHE A 171 18.86 -18.30 -3.93
CA PHE A 171 18.26 -18.32 -2.59
C PHE A 171 18.95 -17.31 -1.66
N SER A 172 20.28 -17.35 -1.58
CA SER A 172 21.05 -16.45 -0.71
C SER A 172 20.88 -14.97 -1.08
N THR A 173 20.81 -14.66 -2.37
CA THR A 173 20.59 -13.30 -2.87
C THR A 173 19.22 -12.76 -2.47
N LYS A 174 18.20 -13.62 -2.57
CA LYS A 174 16.81 -13.27 -2.23
C LYS A 174 16.63 -13.11 -0.73
N VAL A 175 17.28 -13.94 0.08
CA VAL A 175 17.30 -13.77 1.55
C VAL A 175 17.95 -12.45 1.95
N LYS A 176 19.09 -12.08 1.37
CA LYS A 176 19.71 -10.75 1.60
C LYS A 176 18.76 -9.61 1.25
N GLN A 177 18.08 -9.71 0.11
CA GLN A 177 17.07 -8.73 -0.30
C GLN A 177 15.90 -8.62 0.70
N ILE A 178 15.43 -9.74 1.26
CA ILE A 178 14.41 -9.76 2.30
C ILE A 178 14.92 -9.07 3.57
N GLN A 179 16.14 -9.38 4.00
CA GLN A 179 16.78 -8.77 5.17
C GLN A 179 16.88 -7.24 5.02
N GLU A 180 17.34 -6.73 3.88
CA GLU A 180 17.42 -5.29 3.61
C GLU A 180 16.05 -4.59 3.70
N TRP A 181 14.99 -5.25 3.26
CA TRP A 181 13.63 -4.69 3.34
C TRP A 181 13.08 -4.70 4.77
N ILE A 182 13.43 -5.72 5.55
CA ILE A 182 13.03 -5.81 6.95
C ILE A 182 13.79 -4.80 7.81
N ASP A 183 15.07 -4.56 7.53
CA ASP A 183 15.86 -3.50 8.17
C ASP A 183 15.25 -2.12 7.91
N LYS A 184 14.66 -1.92 6.73
CA LYS A 184 13.88 -0.71 6.37
C LYS A 184 12.45 -0.70 6.95
N LYS A 185 12.10 -1.67 7.80
CA LYS A 185 10.78 -1.85 8.43
C LYS A 185 9.63 -1.99 7.43
N HIS A 186 9.87 -2.65 6.30
CA HIS A 186 8.83 -3.03 5.36
C HIS A 186 8.26 -4.41 5.69
N HIS A 187 6.99 -4.63 5.35
CA HIS A 187 6.42 -5.97 5.34
C HIS A 187 6.79 -6.67 4.04
N VAL A 188 7.23 -7.92 4.12
CA VAL A 188 7.66 -8.68 2.95
C VAL A 188 6.71 -9.85 2.74
N LYS A 189 5.94 -9.79 1.65
CA LYS A 189 5.10 -10.89 1.20
C LYS A 189 5.93 -11.80 0.30
N ILE A 190 6.20 -13.02 0.78
CA ILE A 190 6.89 -14.04 0.00
C ILE A 190 5.82 -14.88 -0.69
N MET A 191 5.92 -14.99 -2.02
CA MET A 191 5.08 -15.84 -2.84
C MET A 191 5.94 -16.98 -3.37
N LEU A 192 5.68 -18.20 -2.89
CA LEU A 192 6.31 -19.40 -3.39
C LEU A 192 5.46 -20.07 -4.46
N ARG A 193 6.12 -20.55 -5.50
CA ARG A 193 5.52 -21.39 -6.53
C ARG A 193 6.27 -22.71 -6.60
N GLN A 194 5.51 -23.79 -6.66
CA GLN A 194 6.05 -25.11 -6.92
C GLN A 194 6.09 -25.38 -8.42
N LYS A 195 7.15 -26.04 -8.88
CA LYS A 195 7.30 -26.43 -10.29
C LYS A 195 6.42 -27.63 -10.63
N THR A 196 6.35 -28.59 -9.70
CA THR A 196 5.71 -29.89 -9.86
C THR A 196 4.72 -30.10 -8.72
N ILE A 197 3.42 -30.22 -9.03
CA ILE A 197 2.33 -30.36 -8.03
C ILE A 197 2.56 -31.57 -7.10
N SER A 198 3.33 -32.56 -7.55
CA SER A 198 3.64 -33.79 -6.81
C SER A 198 4.46 -33.59 -5.53
N ASP A 199 5.24 -32.50 -5.38
CA ASP A 199 6.12 -32.38 -4.21
C ASP A 199 5.40 -32.10 -2.87
N GLY A 200 4.07 -31.99 -2.90
CA GLY A 200 3.25 -31.76 -1.72
C GLY A 200 3.41 -30.36 -1.10
N PRO A 201 2.47 -29.93 -0.25
CA PRO A 201 2.53 -28.63 0.41
C PRO A 201 3.63 -28.55 1.48
N GLU A 202 4.08 -29.69 2.03
CA GLU A 202 5.05 -29.76 3.11
C GLU A 202 6.40 -29.13 2.74
N LYS A 203 6.87 -29.34 1.50
CA LYS A 203 8.13 -28.74 1.03
C LYS A 203 8.09 -27.22 0.98
N MET A 204 6.90 -26.61 0.87
CA MET A 204 6.78 -25.15 0.95
C MET A 204 6.91 -24.65 2.39
N LEU A 205 6.29 -25.35 3.32
CA LEU A 205 6.32 -25.01 4.75
C LEU A 205 7.76 -25.04 5.25
N THR A 206 8.48 -26.14 4.98
CA THR A 206 9.90 -26.27 5.35
C THR A 206 10.78 -25.22 4.67
N PHE A 207 10.44 -24.79 3.45
CA PHE A 207 11.14 -23.70 2.77
C PHE A 207 10.94 -22.35 3.47
N PHE A 208 9.73 -22.07 3.95
CA PHE A 208 9.48 -20.86 4.74
C PHE A 208 10.21 -20.89 6.07
N ASP A 209 10.25 -22.05 6.74
CA ASP A 209 10.98 -22.22 8.00
C ASP A 209 12.48 -21.99 7.77
N LYS A 210 13.05 -22.57 6.70
CA LYS A 210 14.45 -22.33 6.30
C LYS A 210 14.76 -20.85 6.09
N ILE A 211 13.86 -20.10 5.45
CA ILE A 211 14.03 -18.65 5.29
C ILE A 211 14.02 -17.97 6.65
N LEU A 212 13.06 -18.29 7.51
CA LEU A 212 12.93 -17.65 8.82
C LEU A 212 14.13 -17.95 9.72
N ASP A 213 14.60 -19.20 9.76
CA ASP A 213 15.76 -19.62 10.55
C ASP A 213 17.02 -18.83 10.17
N THR A 214 17.20 -18.55 8.88
CA THR A 214 18.35 -17.77 8.39
C THR A 214 18.36 -16.32 8.90
N MET A 215 17.22 -15.78 9.37
CA MET A 215 17.07 -14.37 9.77
C MET A 215 16.24 -14.20 11.04
N ARG A 216 16.27 -15.21 11.91
CA ARG A 216 15.48 -15.30 13.15
C ARG A 216 15.69 -14.13 14.10
N GLU A 217 16.88 -13.55 14.09
CA GLU A 217 17.26 -12.40 14.91
C GLU A 217 16.45 -11.14 14.58
N LYS A 218 16.04 -10.98 13.31
CA LYS A 218 15.49 -9.72 12.78
C LYS A 218 14.01 -9.77 12.47
N ALA A 219 13.44 -10.95 12.25
CA ALA A 219 12.13 -11.10 11.63
C ALA A 219 11.22 -12.12 12.31
N THR A 220 9.92 -11.87 12.22
CA THR A 220 8.85 -12.79 12.60
C THR A 220 7.76 -12.86 11.54
N TYR A 221 6.94 -13.90 11.60
CA TYR A 221 5.72 -13.95 10.81
C TYR A 221 4.74 -12.88 11.25
N HIS A 222 4.27 -12.09 10.28
CA HIS A 222 3.06 -11.30 10.42
C HIS A 222 1.83 -12.14 10.05
N SER A 223 1.93 -12.88 8.95
CA SER A 223 0.95 -13.89 8.54
C SER A 223 1.67 -15.22 8.38
N MET A 224 1.13 -16.24 9.01
CA MET A 224 1.60 -17.61 8.88
C MET A 224 1.54 -18.09 7.42
N PRO A 225 2.37 -19.07 7.04
CA PRO A 225 2.37 -19.61 5.69
C PRO A 225 1.00 -20.22 5.37
N SER A 226 0.36 -19.68 4.34
CA SER A 226 -0.93 -20.14 3.84
C SER A 226 -0.71 -20.76 2.46
N ILE A 227 -1.17 -22.00 2.32
CA ILE A 227 -1.16 -22.73 1.06
C ILE A 227 -2.37 -22.26 0.26
N ALA A 228 -2.12 -21.59 -0.86
CA ALA A 228 -3.14 -21.26 -1.83
C ALA A 228 -3.32 -22.45 -2.78
N ALA A 229 -4.53 -22.60 -3.34
CA ALA A 229 -4.79 -23.62 -4.36
C ALA A 229 -3.79 -23.50 -5.54
N GLU A 230 -3.54 -24.61 -6.24
CA GLU A 230 -2.69 -24.70 -7.45
C GLU A 230 -1.17 -24.60 -7.21
N GLY A 231 -0.65 -25.09 -6.07
CA GLY A 231 0.80 -25.16 -5.84
C GLY A 231 1.46 -23.80 -5.62
N ARG A 232 0.71 -22.84 -5.05
CA ARG A 232 1.22 -21.54 -4.62
C ARG A 232 1.08 -21.43 -3.12
N SER A 233 2.02 -20.79 -2.46
CA SER A 233 1.89 -20.45 -1.05
C SER A 233 2.41 -19.06 -0.77
N THR A 234 1.85 -18.45 0.27
CA THR A 234 2.25 -17.10 0.65
C THR A 234 2.45 -16.99 2.15
N CYS A 235 3.46 -16.24 2.55
CA CYS A 235 3.64 -15.79 3.93
C CYS A 235 3.96 -14.29 3.93
N ILE A 236 3.74 -13.64 5.07
CA ILE A 236 4.12 -12.24 5.26
C ILE A 236 5.05 -12.15 6.45
N LEU A 237 6.24 -11.61 6.23
CA LEU A 237 7.24 -11.34 7.24
C LEU A 237 7.21 -9.88 7.65
N ARG A 238 7.48 -9.64 8.93
CA ARG A 238 7.66 -8.32 9.52
C ARG A 238 8.97 -8.25 10.30
N HIS A 239 9.40 -7.02 10.54
CA HIS A 239 10.47 -6.75 11.49
C HIS A 239 10.03 -7.07 12.92
N LEU A 240 10.98 -7.55 13.71
CA LEU A 240 10.77 -7.88 15.11
C LEU A 240 10.49 -6.61 15.94
N SER A 241 9.51 -6.67 16.84
CA SER A 241 9.23 -5.53 17.73
C SER A 241 10.38 -5.32 18.73
N LYS A 242 10.59 -4.08 19.18
CA LYS A 242 11.60 -3.78 20.21
C LYS A 242 11.45 -4.68 21.45
N LYS A 243 10.21 -4.96 21.84
CA LYS A 243 9.90 -5.85 22.98
C LYS A 243 10.27 -7.31 22.71
N GLU A 244 10.07 -7.77 21.47
CA GLU A 244 10.40 -9.13 21.05
C GLU A 244 11.92 -9.32 20.94
N ILE A 245 12.65 -8.33 20.39
CA ILE A 245 14.13 -8.31 20.36
C ILE A 245 14.70 -8.39 21.77
N GLN A 246 14.19 -7.58 22.71
CA GLN A 246 14.62 -7.63 24.11
C GLN A 246 14.44 -9.01 24.74
N LYS A 247 13.33 -9.70 24.45
CA LYS A 247 13.09 -11.07 24.92
C LYS A 247 14.09 -12.06 24.33
N LEU A 248 14.40 -11.98 23.04
CA LEU A 248 15.41 -12.85 22.42
C LEU A 248 16.78 -12.66 23.08
N ASN A 249 17.21 -11.42 23.28
CA ASN A 249 18.49 -11.12 23.92
C ASN A 249 18.56 -11.63 25.38
N LEU A 250 17.44 -11.59 26.12
CA LEU A 250 17.37 -12.14 27.48
C LEU A 250 17.47 -13.67 27.48
N VAL A 251 16.84 -14.34 26.51
CA VAL A 251 16.92 -15.80 26.35
C VAL A 251 18.32 -16.24 25.98
N GLU A 252 19.02 -15.50 25.14
CA GLU A 252 20.42 -15.78 24.78
C GLU A 252 21.35 -15.66 25.99
N LYS A 253 21.25 -14.57 26.77
CA LYS A 253 22.04 -14.39 28.01
C LYS A 253 21.86 -15.54 29.01
N ASN A 254 20.63 -16.02 29.18
CA ASN A 254 20.35 -17.12 30.11
C ASN A 254 20.93 -18.47 29.62
N LYS A 255 21.07 -18.68 28.30
CA LYS A 255 21.68 -19.90 27.74
C LYS A 255 23.20 -19.92 27.94
N ASP A 256 23.84 -18.77 27.88
CA ASP A 256 25.30 -18.67 28.08
C ASP A 256 25.66 -18.90 29.56
N THR A 257 24.88 -18.35 30.50
CA THR A 257 25.08 -18.58 31.94
C THR A 257 24.87 -20.05 32.36
N GLN A 258 24.02 -20.81 31.66
CA GLN A 258 23.87 -22.24 31.96
C GLN A 258 24.96 -23.12 31.34
N LYS A 259 25.63 -22.69 30.28
CA LYS A 259 26.80 -23.39 29.73
C LYS A 259 28.04 -23.22 30.61
N GLU A 260 28.25 -22.04 31.19
CA GLU A 260 29.37 -21.78 32.12
C GLU A 260 29.24 -22.53 33.45
N ASN A 261 28.00 -22.74 33.94
CA ASN A 261 27.76 -23.52 35.16
C ASN A 261 27.84 -25.04 34.97
N GLY A 262 27.78 -25.53 33.72
CA GLY A 262 27.86 -26.96 33.39
C GLY A 262 29.29 -27.48 33.16
N SER A 263 30.28 -26.61 32.98
CA SER A 263 31.68 -26.98 32.73
C SER A 263 32.57 -27.06 33.98
N ASN A 264 32.05 -26.76 35.18
CA ASN A 264 32.83 -26.73 36.43
C ASN A 264 32.66 -27.99 37.33
N ILE A 265 32.08 -29.10 36.83
CA ILE A 265 31.76 -30.30 37.65
C ILE A 265 32.50 -31.58 37.18
N THR A 266 33.42 -31.52 36.22
CA THR A 266 34.20 -32.71 35.80
C THR A 266 35.69 -32.44 35.81
N ASP A 267 36.28 -32.39 37.01
CA ASP A 267 37.71 -32.69 37.25
C ASP A 267 37.99 -32.73 38.76
N SER A 268 37.36 -33.67 39.48
CA SER A 268 37.78 -34.03 40.83
C SER A 268 37.22 -35.40 41.25
N ASP A 269 37.57 -36.48 40.55
CA ASP A 269 37.51 -37.84 41.13
C ASP A 269 38.21 -38.89 40.25
N VAL A 270 39.54 -38.85 40.16
CA VAL A 270 40.36 -40.05 39.87
C VAL A 270 41.69 -39.93 40.63
N THR A 271 41.68 -40.05 41.95
CA THR A 271 42.87 -40.55 42.69
C THR A 271 42.44 -41.10 44.05
N LYS A 272 42.20 -42.41 44.12
CA LYS A 272 42.44 -43.29 45.29
C LYS A 272 41.89 -44.69 45.02
N GLN A 273 42.75 -45.60 44.57
CA GLN A 273 43.16 -46.84 45.24
C GLN A 273 43.96 -47.71 44.26
#